data_AF-A0A9C8ZVS3-F1
#
_entry.id   AF-A0A9C8ZVS3-F1
#
_cell.length_a   1.000
_cell.length_b   1.000
_cell.length_c   1.000
_cell.angle_alpha   90.00
_cell.angle_beta   90.00
_cell.angle_gamma   90.00
#
_symmetry.space_group_name_H-M   'P 1'
#
loop_
_entity.id
_entity.type
_entity.pdbx_description
1 polymer ?
#
loop_
_entity_poly.entity_id
_entity_poly.type
_entity_poly.pdbx_seq_one_letter_code
_entity_poly.pdbx_strand_id
1 'polypeptide(L)'
;MSTSCLLIALGVTVLLGWYLNIPFLVQVFPSFAPMQANTALGFLLTGGGLFAMSREWLKGSIISGILLIVLGTLTLSQYLFNINLGIDEILVEQSSIMQNV
;
A
#
# COMPACT_ATOMS: atom_id res chain seq x y z
N MET A 1 17.60 -9.02 -3.68
CA MET A 1 17.14 -9.50 -2.36
C MET A 1 17.01 -8.36 -1.35
N SER A 2 18.03 -7.51 -1.16
CA SER A 2 17.96 -6.37 -0.20
C SER A 2 16.83 -5.38 -0.50
N THR A 3 16.56 -5.09 -1.78
CA THR A 3 15.48 -4.19 -2.20
C THR A 3 14.08 -4.72 -1.87
N SER A 4 13.86 -6.03 -1.99
CA SER A 4 12.59 -6.69 -1.65
C SER A 4 12.26 -6.52 -0.17
N CYS A 5 13.26 -6.72 0.71
CA CYS A 5 13.09 -6.58 2.16
C CYS A 5 12.71 -5.15 2.55
N LEU A 6 13.32 -4.14 1.91
CA LEU A 6 13.01 -2.73 2.17
C LEU A 6 11.56 -2.39 1.79
N LEU A 7 11.10 -2.83 0.63
CA LEU A 7 9.71 -2.60 0.20
C LEU A 7 8.70 -3.28 1.13
N ILE A 8 8.99 -4.51 1.55
CA ILE A 8 8.13 -5.24 2.49
C ILE A 8 8.09 -4.52 3.84
N ALA A 9 9.24 -4.16 4.39
CA ALA A 9 9.32 -3.47 5.68
C ALA A 9 8.58 -2.13 5.66
N LEU A 10 8.71 -1.37 4.57
CA LEU A 10 8.04 -0.08 4.40
C LEU A 10 6.52 -0.26 4.30
N GLY A 11 6.04 -1.20 3.49
CA GLY A 11 4.61 -1.50 3.38
C GLY A 11 4.00 -1.96 4.71
N VAL A 12 4.69 -2.85 5.45
CA VAL A 12 4.25 -3.29 6.79
C VAL A 12 4.19 -2.12 7.77
N THR A 13 5.22 -1.26 7.79
CA THR A 13 5.29 -0.12 8.72
C THR A 13 4.11 0.82 8.53
N VAL A 14 3.77 1.15 7.28
CA VAL A 14 2.67 2.05 6.98
C VAL A 14 1.31 1.43 7.31
N LEU A 15 1.11 0.14 7.00
CA LEU A 15 -0.13 -0.57 7.39
C LEU A 15 -0.28 -0.66 8.91
N LEU A 16 0.82 -0.88 9.64
CA LEU A 16 0.81 -0.83 11.10
C LEU A 16 0.54 0.59 11.61
N GLY A 17 1.07 1.62 10.95
CA GLY A 17 0.78 3.02 11.27
C GLY A 17 -0.72 3.33 11.17
N TRP A 18 -1.36 2.84 10.11
CA TRP A 18 -2.81 2.92 9.94
C TRP A 18 -3.58 2.12 11.00
N TYR A 19 -3.20 0.86 11.24
CA TYR A 19 -3.86 -0.01 12.21
C TYR A 19 -3.74 0.49 13.66
N LEU A 20 -2.55 0.96 14.04
CA LEU A 20 -2.24 1.48 15.39
C LEU A 20 -2.61 2.96 15.55
N ASN A 21 -3.15 3.61 14.51
CA ASN A 21 -3.47 5.04 14.51
C ASN A 21 -2.28 5.95 14.87
N ILE A 22 -1.07 5.62 14.40
CA ILE A 22 0.13 6.41 14.64
C ILE A 22 0.44 7.29 13.41
N PRO A 23 0.07 8.59 13.42
CA PRO A 23 0.24 9.47 12.26
C PRO A 23 1.71 9.55 11.80
N PHE A 24 2.67 9.51 12.72
CA PHE A 24 4.10 9.58 12.39
C PHE A 24 4.60 8.42 11.49
N LEU A 25 3.97 7.23 11.56
CA LEU A 25 4.36 6.07 10.73
C LEU A 25 3.80 6.16 9.31
N VAL A 26 2.73 6.94 9.13
CA VAL A 26 2.02 7.11 7.87
C VAL A 26 2.39 8.42 7.17
N GLN A 27 2.74 9.43 7.97
CA GLN A 27 3.00 10.80 7.57
C GLN A 27 4.34 11.22 8.16
N VAL A 28 5.36 11.26 7.30
CA VAL A 28 6.74 11.61 7.71
C VAL A 28 6.84 13.07 8.15
N PHE A 29 6.07 13.96 7.52
CA PHE A 29 6.00 15.37 7.88
C PHE A 29 4.55 15.87 7.85
N PRO A 30 4.14 16.73 8.81
CA PRO A 30 2.77 17.26 8.88
C PRO A 30 2.31 18.01 7.62
N SER A 31 3.26 18.55 6.84
CA SER A 31 2.97 19.25 5.60
C SER A 31 2.70 18.33 4.40
N PHE A 32 3.03 17.04 4.48
CA PHE A 32 2.78 16.07 3.41
C PHE A 32 1.46 15.35 3.62
N ALA A 33 0.79 14.96 2.53
CA ALA A 33 -0.36 14.07 2.65
C ALA A 33 0.08 12.72 3.27
N PRO A 34 -0.70 12.15 4.21
CA PRO A 34 -0.43 10.82 4.75
C PRO A 34 -0.42 9.79 3.62
N MET A 35 0.50 8.83 3.70
CA MET A 35 0.61 7.78 2.70
C MET A 35 -0.61 6.87 2.74
N GLN A 36 -1.29 6.72 1.60
CA GLN A 36 -2.49 5.89 1.48
C GLN A 36 -2.19 4.40 1.72
N ALA A 37 -3.13 3.68 2.35
CA ALA A 37 -2.99 2.26 2.65
C ALA A 37 -2.84 1.40 1.37
N ASN A 38 -3.52 1.79 0.29
CA ASN A 38 -3.40 1.19 -1.04
C ASN A 38 -1.97 1.24 -1.58
N THR A 39 -1.25 2.34 -1.35
CA THR A 39 0.16 2.46 -1.75
C THR A 39 1.05 1.52 -0.91
N ALA A 40 0.76 1.37 0.38
CA ALA A 40 1.48 0.45 1.26
C ALA A 40 1.30 -1.02 0.82
N LEU A 41 0.08 -1.40 0.45
CA LEU A 41 -0.19 -2.70 -0.18
C LEU A 41 0.58 -2.86 -1.49
N GLY A 42 0.62 -1.82 -2.33
CA GLY A 42 1.39 -1.82 -3.57
C GLY A 42 2.87 -2.15 -3.33
N PHE A 43 3.47 -1.57 -2.29
CA PHE A 43 4.85 -1.89 -1.90
C PHE A 43 5.01 -3.32 -1.38
N LEU A 44 4.06 -3.84 -0.59
CA LEU A 44 4.08 -5.24 -0.16
C LEU A 44 4.02 -6.21 -1.34
N LEU A 45 3.09 -5.98 -2.28
CA LEU A 45 2.93 -6.81 -3.47
C LEU A 45 4.19 -6.75 -4.35
N THR A 46 4.72 -5.56 -4.57
CA THR A 46 5.96 -5.38 -5.35
C THR A 46 7.14 -6.07 -4.68
N GLY A 47 7.33 -5.88 -3.37
CA GLY A 47 8.40 -6.51 -2.60
C GLY A 47 8.28 -8.04 -2.57
N GLY A 48 7.06 -8.56 -2.40
CA GLY A 48 6.75 -9.99 -2.45
C GLY A 48 7.01 -10.58 -3.84
N GLY A 49 6.63 -9.88 -4.90
CA GLY A 49 6.91 -10.29 -6.28
C GLY A 49 8.38 -10.34 -6.63
N LEU A 50 9.14 -9.35 -6.15
CA LEU A 50 10.59 -9.29 -6.32
C LEU A 50 11.29 -10.39 -5.51
N PHE A 51 10.79 -10.70 -4.31
CA PHE A 51 11.28 -11.81 -3.49
C PHE A 51 10.99 -13.17 -4.13
N ALA A 52 9.78 -13.36 -4.67
CA ALA A 52 9.40 -14.57 -5.40
C ALA A 52 10.27 -14.77 -6.64
N MET A 53 10.53 -13.69 -7.39
CA MET A 53 11.45 -13.74 -8.55
C MET A 53 12.87 -14.13 -8.13
N SER A 54 13.36 -13.64 -6.99
CA SER A 54 14.65 -14.02 -6.41
C SER A 54 14.74 -15.49 -5.95
N ARG A 55 13.60 -16.18 -5.83
CA ARG A 55 13.50 -17.62 -5.49
C ARG A 55 13.10 -18.48 -6.68
N GLU A 56 13.13 -17.93 -7.89
CA GLU A 56 12.68 -18.57 -9.14
C GLU A 56 11.20 -19.01 -9.10
N TRP A 57 10.41 -18.46 -8.18
CA TRP A 57 8.98 -18.70 -8.05
C TRP A 57 8.20 -17.79 -9.00
N LEU A 58 8.28 -18.10 -10.30
CA LEU A 58 7.66 -17.32 -11.37
C LEU A 58 6.15 -17.09 -11.14
N LYS A 59 5.43 -18.13 -10.72
CA LYS A 59 3.98 -18.04 -10.42
C LYS A 59 3.68 -16.99 -9.35
N GLY A 60 4.45 -16.95 -8.27
CA GLY A 60 4.26 -15.97 -7.19
C GLY A 60 4.52 -14.54 -7.66
N SER A 61 5.55 -14.36 -8.48
CA SER A 61 5.86 -13.06 -9.08
C SER A 61 4.74 -12.58 -10.01
N ILE A 62 4.23 -13.45 -10.89
CA ILE A 62 3.12 -13.12 -11.78
C ILE A 62 1.86 -12.76 -10.99
N ILE A 63 1.49 -13.56 -9.98
CA ILE A 63 0.31 -13.29 -9.15
C ILE A 63 0.43 -11.92 -8.48
N SER A 64 1.58 -11.60 -7.89
CA SER A 64 1.79 -10.30 -7.26
C SER A 64 1.69 -9.13 -8.26
N GLY A 65 2.20 -9.31 -9.49
CA GLY A 65 2.10 -8.30 -10.55
C GLY A 65 0.66 -8.11 -11.04
N ILE A 66 -0.10 -9.19 -11.20
CA ILE A 66 -1.53 -9.12 -11.55
C ILE A 66 -2.30 -8.37 -10.47
N LEU A 67 -2.09 -8.71 -9.20
CA LEU A 67 -2.73 -8.02 -8.08
C LEU A 67 -2.37 -6.53 -8.05
N LEU A 68 -1.11 -6.19 -8.36
CA LEU A 68 -0.65 -4.79 -8.44
C LEU A 68 -1.35 -4.01 -9.55
N ILE A 69 -1.49 -4.62 -10.74
CA ILE A 69 -2.19 -4.01 -11.89
C ILE A 69 -3.66 -3.81 -11.54
N VAL A 70 -4.31 -4.80 -10.94
CA VAL A 70 -5.71 -4.72 -10.52
C VAL A 70 -5.89 -3.59 -9.51
N LEU A 71 -5.06 -3.54 -8.47
CA LEU A 71 -5.10 -2.49 -7.45
C LEU A 71 -4.91 -1.10 -8.07
N GLY A 72 -3.86 -0.91 -8.89
CA GLY A 72 -3.61 0.37 -9.56
C GLY A 72 -4.72 0.79 -10.53
N THR A 73 -5.30 -0.16 -11.27
CA THR A 73 -6.41 0.12 -12.21
C THR A 73 -7.68 0.52 -11.48
N LEU A 74 -7.99 -0.16 -10.37
CA LEU A 74 -9.11 0.17 -9.50
C LEU A 74 -8.95 1.57 -8.90
N THR A 75 -7.78 1.85 -8.32
CA THR A 75 -7.45 3.18 -7.78
C THR A 75 -7.53 4.27 -8.84
N LEU A 76 -6.99 4.03 -10.04
CA LEU A 76 -7.06 4.99 -11.14
C LEU A 76 -8.51 5.23 -11.60
N SER A 77 -9.33 4.18 -11.64
CA SER A 77 -10.74 4.29 -12.01
C SER A 77 -11.53 5.11 -11.00
N GLN A 78 -11.24 5.00 -9.70
CA GLN A 78 -11.84 5.87 -8.67
C GLN A 78 -11.56 7.34 -8.98
N TYR A 79 -10.30 7.68 -9.29
CA TYR A 79 -9.91 9.05 -9.62
C TYR A 79 -10.53 9.56 -10.92
N LEU A 80 -10.57 8.74 -11.98
CA LEU A 80 -11.11 9.13 -13.29
C LEU A 80 -12.62 9.32 -13.29
N PHE A 81 -13.35 8.40 -12.65
CA PHE A 81 -14.82 8.43 -12.63
C PHE A 81 -15.38 9.20 -11.42
N ASN A 82 -14.51 9.65 -10.51
CA ASN A 82 -14.90 10.29 -9.24
C ASN A 82 -15.86 9.40 -8.39
N ILE A 83 -15.77 8.08 -8.57
CA ILE A 83 -16.60 7.10 -7.85
C ILE A 83 -15.82 6.67 -6.61
N ASN A 84 -16.39 6.88 -5.43
CA ASN A 84 -15.82 6.33 -4.21
C ASN A 84 -16.18 4.83 -4.11
N LEU A 85 -15.31 3.98 -4.67
CA LEU A 85 -15.42 2.52 -4.53
C LEU A 85 -15.10 2.03 -3.10
N GLY A 86 -14.76 2.92 -2.18
CA GLY A 86 -14.43 2.58 -0.80
C GLY A 86 -13.14 1.79 -0.66
N ILE A 87 -12.33 1.61 -1.71
CA ILE A 87 -11.10 0.80 -1.64
C ILE A 87 -10.09 1.45 -0.71
N ASP A 88 -10.09 2.79 -0.66
CA ASP A 88 -9.29 3.57 0.27
C ASP A 88 -9.80 3.49 1.73
N GLU A 89 -11.11 3.26 1.94
CA GLU A 89 -11.77 3.18 3.26
C GLU A 89 -11.89 1.74 3.81
N ILE A 90 -11.99 0.73 2.94
CA ILE A 90 -12.12 -0.69 3.29
C ILE A 90 -10.85 -1.21 3.96
N LEU A 91 -9.69 -0.62 3.65
CA LEU A 91 -8.40 -1.09 4.13
C LEU A 91 -8.02 -0.53 5.50
N VAL A 92 -8.32 0.73 5.77
CA VAL A 92 -8.39 1.34 7.10
C VAL A 92 -9.34 2.54 7.02
N GLU A 93 -10.12 2.78 8.07
CA GLU A 93 -10.97 3.96 8.20
C GLU A 93 -10.06 5.21 8.27
N GLN A 94 -9.71 5.76 7.11
CA GLN A 94 -8.74 6.86 6.94
C GLN A 94 -9.09 8.11 7.79
N SER A 95 -10.35 8.21 8.20
CA SER A 95 -10.92 9.31 9.00
C SER A 95 -10.40 9.37 10.44
N SER A 96 -9.95 8.25 11.03
CA SER A 96 -9.57 8.22 12.45
C SER A 96 -8.27 8.98 12.74
N ILE A 97 -7.31 8.97 11.81
CA ILE A 97 -6.03 9.68 11.96
C ILE A 97 -6.16 11.15 11.56
N MET A 98 -6.96 11.48 10.54
CA MET A 98 -7.14 12.86 10.08
C MET A 98 -7.90 13.75 11.07
N GLN A 99 -8.58 13.18 12.08
CA GLN A 99 -9.20 13.96 13.17
C GLN A 99 -8.21 14.38 14.26
N ASN A 100 -7.02 13.77 14.33
CA ASN A 100 -5.99 14.03 15.34
C ASN A 100 -4.82 14.91 14.83
N VAL A 101 -4.91 15.42 13.59
CA VAL A 101 -3.96 16.38 13.00
C VAL A 101 -4.66 17.70 12.76
#